data_AF-A0A127HUG8-F1
#
_entry.id   AF-A0A127HUG8-F1
#
_cell.length_a   1.000
_cell.length_b   1.000
_cell.length_c   1.000
_cell.angle_alpha   90.00
_cell.angle_beta   90.00
_cell.angle_gamma   90.00
#
_symmetry.space_group_name_H-M   'P 1'
#
loop_
_entity.id
_entity.type
_entity.pdbx_description
1 polymer ?
#
loop_
_entity_poly.entity_id
_entity_poly.type
_entity_poly.pdbx_seq_one_letter_code
_entity_poly.pdbx_strand_id
1 'polypeptide(L)'
;MESIFGFFENLLKNFTWGRLTFLAFALLLAGGGLFVYEAYTGTFKLNRISAELKIVESIVELEKKVESLPDSSPSKRYFDRLMSEAGKTPMEFNFQPGFPAQKLERIFFQCLPWAMLLVLIFFTTSTGRSSAIAGVIVIGSPIVILGYNLPMLEEAWVVNYLYPWGTLVSILAFILVWQRRKKA
;
A
#
# COMPACT_ATOMS: atom_id res chain seq x y z
N MET A 1 -8.07 26.88 -12.86
CA MET A 1 -8.31 26.80 -11.39
C MET A 1 -9.78 26.97 -10.98
N GLU A 2 -10.64 27.61 -11.77
CA GLU A 2 -12.09 27.72 -11.49
C GLU A 2 -12.87 26.39 -11.61
N SER A 3 -12.40 25.46 -12.44
CA SER A 3 -13.09 24.20 -12.78
C SER A 3 -13.20 23.19 -11.62
N ILE A 4 -12.20 23.10 -10.74
CA ILE A 4 -12.24 22.24 -9.54
C ILE A 4 -13.19 22.84 -8.48
N PHE A 5 -13.18 24.16 -8.37
CA PHE A 5 -14.07 24.91 -7.47
C PHE A 5 -15.53 24.87 -7.91
N GLY A 6 -15.80 25.01 -9.22
CA GLY A 6 -17.14 24.84 -9.77
C GLY A 6 -17.71 23.43 -9.54
N PHE A 7 -16.86 22.42 -9.35
CA PHE A 7 -17.29 21.07 -9.00
C PHE A 7 -17.68 20.96 -7.53
N PHE A 8 -16.80 21.31 -6.59
CA PHE A 8 -17.10 21.23 -5.14
C PHE A 8 -18.20 22.20 -4.71
N GLU A 9 -18.22 23.41 -5.28
CA GLU A 9 -19.26 24.39 -5.01
C GLU A 9 -20.61 23.92 -5.57
N ASN A 10 -20.66 23.31 -6.77
CA ASN A 10 -21.89 22.67 -7.23
C ASN A 10 -22.27 21.42 -6.41
N LEU A 11 -21.30 20.65 -5.93
CA LEU A 11 -21.52 19.42 -5.17
C LEU A 11 -22.12 19.70 -3.79
N LEU A 12 -21.75 20.83 -3.17
CA LEU A 12 -22.30 21.29 -1.88
C LEU A 12 -23.55 22.17 -2.02
N LYS A 13 -23.66 22.98 -3.08
CA LYS A 13 -24.69 24.04 -3.21
C LYS A 13 -25.90 23.61 -4.06
N ASN A 14 -25.72 22.66 -4.98
CA ASN A 14 -26.78 22.08 -5.83
C ASN A 14 -26.85 20.56 -5.60
N PHE A 15 -27.46 20.17 -4.47
CA PHE A 15 -27.61 18.78 -4.03
C PHE A 15 -28.56 18.00 -4.97
N THR A 16 -27.99 17.25 -5.91
CA THR A 16 -28.74 16.41 -6.87
C THR A 16 -28.53 14.93 -6.54
N TRP A 17 -29.56 14.10 -6.68
CA TRP A 17 -29.52 12.65 -6.36
C TRP A 17 -28.33 11.91 -7.00
N GLY A 18 -27.93 12.29 -8.22
CA GLY A 18 -26.77 11.72 -8.91
C GLY A 18 -25.41 12.05 -8.27
N ARG A 19 -25.32 13.12 -7.48
CA ARG A 19 -24.08 13.48 -6.74
C ARG A 19 -24.00 12.79 -5.38
N LEU A 20 -25.15 12.46 -4.77
CA LEU A 20 -25.22 11.66 -3.55
C LEU A 20 -24.82 10.21 -3.83
N THR A 21 -25.34 9.61 -4.91
CA THR A 21 -24.95 8.25 -5.32
C THR A 21 -23.47 8.18 -5.67
N PHE A 22 -22.91 9.24 -6.26
CA PHE A 22 -21.48 9.35 -6.53
C PHE A 22 -20.64 9.42 -5.24
N LEU A 23 -21.04 10.22 -4.25
CA LEU A 23 -20.34 10.30 -2.96
C LEU A 23 -20.43 8.99 -2.18
N ALA A 24 -21.59 8.34 -2.19
CA ALA A 24 -21.79 7.01 -1.59
C ALA A 24 -20.93 5.95 -2.30
N PHE A 25 -20.83 6.01 -3.62
CA PHE A 25 -19.97 5.11 -4.39
C PHE A 25 -18.48 5.34 -4.11
N ALA A 26 -18.05 6.60 -3.98
CA ALA A 26 -16.68 6.94 -3.60
C ALA A 26 -16.34 6.46 -2.18
N LEU A 27 -17.28 6.58 -1.23
CA LEU A 27 -17.14 6.03 0.13
C LEU A 27 -17.10 4.50 0.14
N LEU A 28 -17.92 3.84 -0.68
CA LEU A 28 -17.89 2.38 -0.84
C LEU A 28 -16.58 1.90 -1.49
N LEU A 29 -16.03 2.64 -2.45
CA LEU A 29 -14.73 2.35 -3.04
C LEU A 29 -13.58 2.53 -2.04
N ALA A 30 -13.61 3.60 -1.24
CA ALA A 30 -12.62 3.85 -0.21
C ALA A 30 -12.68 2.80 0.91
N GLY A 31 -13.88 2.50 1.43
CA GLY A 31 -14.10 1.48 2.44
C GLY A 31 -13.84 0.07 1.92
N GLY A 32 -14.27 -0.24 0.69
CA GLY A 32 -14.02 -1.51 0.03
C GLY A 32 -12.52 -1.72 -0.25
N GLY A 33 -11.79 -0.67 -0.62
CA GLY A 33 -10.34 -0.71 -0.78
C GLY A 33 -9.62 -1.05 0.52
N LEU A 34 -10.05 -0.49 1.65
CA LEU A 34 -9.53 -0.85 2.97
C LEU A 34 -9.84 -2.31 3.34
N PHE A 35 -11.06 -2.77 3.08
CA PHE A 35 -11.48 -4.14 3.40
C PHE A 35 -10.74 -5.18 2.55
N VAL A 36 -10.59 -4.93 1.25
CA VAL A 36 -9.82 -5.81 0.34
C VAL A 36 -8.35 -5.82 0.74
N TYR A 37 -7.80 -4.69 1.17
CA TYR A 37 -6.43 -4.62 1.67
C TYR A 37 -6.24 -5.43 2.96
N GLU A 38 -7.13 -5.28 3.93
CA GLU A 38 -7.05 -6.07 5.18
C GLU A 38 -7.23 -7.57 4.91
N ALA A 39 -8.17 -7.95 4.05
CA ALA A 39 -8.38 -9.34 3.64
C ALA A 39 -7.16 -9.93 2.92
N TYR A 40 -6.56 -9.18 2.00
CA TYR A 40 -5.36 -9.61 1.29
C TYR A 40 -4.16 -9.75 2.24
N THR A 41 -3.95 -8.75 3.10
CA THR A 41 -2.85 -8.74 4.09
C THR A 41 -3.02 -9.87 5.12
N GLY A 42 -4.25 -10.15 5.53
CA GLY A 42 -4.60 -11.29 6.40
C GLY A 42 -4.30 -12.64 5.73
N THR A 43 -4.66 -12.79 4.46
CA THR A 43 -4.40 -14.00 3.68
C THR A 43 -2.90 -14.24 3.47
N PHE A 44 -2.12 -13.18 3.28
CA PHE A 44 -0.66 -13.26 3.17
C PHE A 44 0.00 -13.73 4.47
N LYS A 45 -0.46 -13.21 5.63
CA LYS A 45 0.01 -13.67 6.94
C LYS A 45 -0.32 -15.15 7.16
N LEU A 46 -1.53 -15.58 6.82
CA LEU A 46 -1.97 -16.97 6.91
C LEU A 46 -1.16 -17.91 6.00
N ASN A 47 -0.94 -17.53 4.74
CA ASN A 47 -0.13 -18.32 3.81
C ASN A 47 1.33 -18.42 4.27
N ARG A 48 1.89 -17.35 4.83
CA ARG A 48 3.24 -17.36 5.38
C ARG A 48 3.34 -18.29 6.58
N ILE A 49 2.41 -18.21 7.53
CA ILE A 49 2.37 -19.11 8.69
C ILE A 49 2.21 -20.57 8.22
N SER A 50 1.35 -20.83 7.24
CA SER A 50 1.17 -22.17 6.66
C SER A 50 2.46 -22.71 6.02
N ALA A 51 3.21 -21.88 5.30
CA ALA A 51 4.49 -22.27 4.71
C ALA A 51 5.57 -22.54 5.79
N GLU A 52 5.65 -21.70 6.82
CA GLU A 52 6.55 -21.92 7.96
C GLU A 52 6.21 -23.22 8.70
N LEU A 53 4.91 -23.49 8.92
CA LEU A 53 4.43 -24.68 9.61
C LEU A 53 4.70 -25.96 8.81
N LYS A 54 4.58 -25.90 7.47
CA LYS A 54 4.93 -27.01 6.58
C LYS A 54 6.43 -27.34 6.60
N ILE A 55 7.29 -26.31 6.70
CA ILE A 55 8.74 -26.52 6.85
C ILE A 55 9.04 -27.19 8.19
N VAL A 56 8.44 -26.71 9.28
CA VAL A 56 8.59 -27.33 10.61
C VAL A 56 8.11 -28.78 10.59
N GLU A 57 6.95 -29.06 10.00
CA GLU A 57 6.41 -30.41 9.86
C GLU A 57 7.37 -31.32 9.08
N SER A 58 7.94 -30.83 7.98
CA SER A 58 8.93 -31.59 7.21
C SER A 58 10.22 -31.84 7.99
N ILE A 59 10.68 -30.90 8.82
CA ILE A 59 11.86 -31.09 9.68
C ILE A 59 11.58 -32.17 10.73
N VAL A 60 10.40 -32.15 11.36
CA VAL A 60 9.99 -33.16 12.34
C VAL A 60 9.84 -34.54 11.69
N GLU A 61 9.31 -34.61 10.47
CA GLU A 61 9.21 -35.87 9.73
C GLU A 61 10.60 -36.41 9.33
N LEU A 62 11.51 -35.53 8.91
CA LEU A 62 12.90 -35.90 8.65
C LEU A 62 13.60 -36.37 9.93
N GLU A 63 13.39 -35.70 11.05
CA GLU A 63 13.95 -36.08 12.36
C GLU A 63 13.49 -37.50 12.75
N LYS A 64 12.19 -37.78 12.66
CA LYS A 64 11.64 -39.14 12.92
C LYS A 64 12.22 -40.20 11.99
N LYS A 65 12.38 -39.88 10.69
CA LYS A 65 13.01 -40.80 9.72
C LYS A 65 14.49 -41.01 10.03
N VAL A 66 15.20 -40.00 10.50
CA VAL A 66 16.62 -40.07 10.86
C VAL A 66 16.85 -40.81 12.19
N GLU A 67 15.94 -40.67 13.16
CA GLU A 67 15.99 -41.35 14.45
C GLU A 67 15.83 -42.88 14.30
N SER A 68 15.09 -43.33 13.27
CA SER A 68 14.92 -44.74 12.94
C SER A 68 16.14 -45.40 12.26
N LEU A 69 17.16 -44.63 11.89
CA LEU A 69 18.36 -45.14 11.23
C LEU A 69 19.44 -45.54 12.27
N PRO A 70 20.22 -46.60 12.00
CA PRO A 70 21.33 -47.01 12.85
C PRO A 70 22.37 -45.89 12.99
N ASP A 71 22.97 -45.75 14.17
CA ASP A 71 23.86 -44.63 14.54
C ASP A 71 25.10 -44.45 13.65
N SER A 72 25.48 -45.48 12.90
CA SER A 72 26.59 -45.46 11.94
C SER A 72 26.21 -44.95 10.55
N SER A 73 24.94 -44.60 10.34
CA SER A 73 24.40 -44.10 9.07
C SER A 73 25.03 -42.75 8.67
N PRO A 74 25.59 -42.63 7.45
CA PRO A 74 26.08 -41.35 6.93
C PRO A 74 25.02 -40.25 6.99
N SER A 75 23.75 -40.61 6.77
CA SER A 75 22.61 -39.68 6.73
C SER A 75 22.35 -39.03 8.09
N LYS A 76 22.56 -39.75 9.20
CA LYS A 76 22.40 -39.21 10.56
C LYS A 76 23.47 -38.16 10.88
N ARG A 77 24.73 -38.44 10.50
CA ARG A 77 25.84 -37.47 10.60
C ARG A 77 25.62 -36.22 9.76
N TYR A 78 25.09 -36.35 8.55
CA TYR A 78 24.77 -35.18 7.72
C TYR A 78 23.62 -34.35 8.30
N PHE A 79 22.60 -35.01 8.85
CA PHE A 79 21.49 -34.33 9.52
C PHE A 79 21.94 -33.57 10.77
N ASP A 80 22.73 -34.21 11.64
CA ASP A 80 23.27 -33.55 12.85
C ASP A 80 24.15 -32.36 12.51
N ARG A 81 24.93 -32.47 11.43
CA ARG A 81 25.79 -31.37 10.95
C ARG A 81 24.96 -30.20 10.43
N LEU A 82 23.92 -30.47 9.62
CA LEU A 82 22.97 -29.49 9.11
C LEU A 82 22.19 -28.81 10.24
N MET A 83 21.74 -29.56 11.25
CA MET A 83 21.07 -29.00 12.42
C MET A 83 22.03 -28.15 13.28
N SER A 84 23.30 -28.56 13.42
CA SER A 84 24.30 -27.75 14.13
C SER A 84 24.66 -26.46 13.39
N GLU A 85 24.65 -26.47 12.06
CA GLU A 85 24.89 -25.28 11.22
C GLU A 85 23.66 -24.37 11.20
N ALA A 86 22.45 -24.94 11.15
CA ALA A 86 21.19 -24.21 11.28
C ALA A 86 21.04 -23.55 12.66
N GLY A 87 21.52 -24.18 13.74
CA GLY A 87 21.50 -23.61 15.09
C GLY A 87 22.55 -22.52 15.34
N LYS A 88 23.62 -22.45 14.54
CA LYS A 88 24.70 -21.46 14.67
C LYS A 88 24.44 -20.18 13.87
N THR A 89 23.58 -20.25 12.88
CA THR A 89 23.27 -19.13 12.00
C THR A 89 21.88 -18.64 12.39
N PRO A 90 21.72 -17.47 13.05
CA PRO A 90 20.41 -16.84 13.07
C PRO A 90 20.00 -16.71 11.60
N MET A 91 18.87 -17.31 11.22
CA MET A 91 18.35 -17.20 9.85
C MET A 91 18.00 -15.73 9.58
N GLU A 92 19.00 -14.93 9.25
CA GLU A 92 18.78 -13.72 8.48
C GLU A 92 18.43 -14.19 7.08
N PHE A 93 17.14 -14.41 6.84
CA PHE A 93 16.57 -14.49 5.50
C PHE A 93 16.77 -13.16 4.79
N ASN A 94 18.00 -12.85 4.42
CA ASN A 94 18.33 -11.84 3.43
C ASN A 94 17.99 -12.43 2.06
N PHE A 95 16.69 -12.57 1.79
CA PHE A 95 16.18 -12.70 0.45
C PHE A 95 16.63 -11.46 -0.31
N GLN A 96 17.73 -11.60 -1.06
CA GLN A 96 18.26 -10.55 -1.90
C GLN A 96 17.18 -10.21 -2.95
N PRO A 97 16.49 -9.06 -2.84
CA PRO A 97 15.39 -8.75 -3.73
C PRO A 97 16.02 -8.07 -4.94
N GLY A 98 16.30 -8.85 -5.98
CA GLY A 98 16.70 -8.32 -7.29
C GLY A 98 15.70 -7.31 -7.86
N PHE A 99 14.47 -7.30 -7.36
CA PHE A 99 13.56 -6.15 -7.34
C PHE A 99 12.79 -6.17 -6.02
N PRO A 100 12.87 -5.15 -5.15
CA PRO A 100 12.05 -5.11 -3.94
C PRO A 100 10.60 -4.90 -4.36
N ALA A 101 9.78 -5.96 -4.31
CA ALA A 101 8.33 -5.89 -4.52
C ALA A 101 7.68 -4.76 -3.69
N GLN A 102 8.26 -4.49 -2.52
CA GLN A 102 7.92 -3.38 -1.63
C GLN A 102 8.03 -1.99 -2.29
N LYS A 103 8.94 -1.77 -3.25
CA LYS A 103 9.10 -0.47 -3.92
C LYS A 103 7.99 -0.19 -4.94
N LEU A 104 7.56 -1.20 -5.69
CA LEU A 104 6.44 -1.04 -6.63
C LEU A 104 5.12 -0.89 -5.88
N GLU A 105 4.91 -1.68 -4.84
CA GLU A 105 3.77 -1.57 -3.94
C GLU A 105 3.71 -0.16 -3.32
N ARG A 106 4.85 0.38 -2.88
CA ARG A 106 4.93 1.75 -2.37
C ARG A 106 4.54 2.79 -3.42
N ILE A 107 5.07 2.71 -4.65
CA ILE A 107 4.69 3.63 -5.73
C ILE A 107 3.19 3.58 -5.98
N PHE A 108 2.60 2.38 -5.97
CA PHE A 108 1.16 2.20 -6.16
C PHE A 108 0.37 2.95 -5.08
N PHE A 109 0.70 2.76 -3.81
CA PHE A 109 0.05 3.48 -2.70
C PHE A 109 0.26 4.99 -2.73
N GLN A 110 1.45 5.45 -3.10
CA GLN A 110 1.76 6.88 -3.24
C GLN A 110 0.95 7.52 -4.37
N CYS A 111 0.76 6.82 -5.49
CA CYS A 111 0.02 7.30 -6.65
C CYS A 111 -1.50 7.25 -6.45
N LEU A 112 -2.01 6.37 -5.60
CA LEU A 112 -3.43 6.06 -5.45
C LEU A 112 -4.33 7.29 -5.18
N PRO A 113 -4.05 8.17 -4.20
CA PRO A 113 -4.88 9.36 -3.97
C PRO A 113 -4.87 10.34 -5.15
N TRP A 114 -3.73 10.48 -5.83
CA TRP A 114 -3.61 11.36 -7.00
C TRP A 114 -4.33 10.78 -8.22
N ALA A 115 -4.20 9.47 -8.45
CA ALA A 115 -4.93 8.76 -9.49
C ALA A 115 -6.45 8.83 -9.24
N MET A 116 -6.89 8.67 -7.99
CA MET A 116 -8.29 8.84 -7.62
C MET A 116 -8.76 10.26 -7.94
N LEU A 117 -8.00 11.29 -7.57
CA LEU A 117 -8.34 12.68 -7.90
C LEU A 117 -8.40 12.93 -9.42
N LEU A 118 -7.48 12.35 -10.20
CA LEU A 118 -7.50 12.42 -11.66
C LEU A 118 -8.74 11.77 -12.26
N VAL A 119 -9.12 10.59 -11.77
CA VAL A 119 -10.36 9.91 -12.17
C VAL A 119 -11.57 10.77 -11.83
N LEU A 120 -11.62 11.34 -10.63
CA LEU A 120 -12.70 12.25 -10.24
C LEU A 120 -12.80 13.44 -11.21
N ILE A 121 -11.68 14.11 -11.50
CA ILE A 121 -11.63 15.26 -12.41
C ILE A 121 -12.04 14.86 -13.84
N PHE A 122 -11.64 13.67 -14.30
CA PHE A 122 -11.95 13.17 -15.63
C PHE A 122 -13.46 13.11 -15.90
N PHE A 123 -14.23 12.65 -14.90
CA PHE A 123 -15.69 12.56 -14.95
C PHE A 123 -16.42 13.90 -14.72
N THR A 124 -15.71 14.99 -14.40
CA THR A 124 -16.31 16.31 -14.28
C THR A 124 -16.46 17.00 -15.64
N THR A 125 -17.59 17.65 -15.87
CA THR A 125 -17.92 18.37 -17.11
C THR A 125 -17.67 19.88 -17.01
N SER A 126 -16.59 20.31 -16.34
CA SER A 126 -16.27 21.73 -16.20
C SER A 126 -15.25 22.25 -17.21
N THR A 127 -15.47 23.50 -17.66
CA THR A 127 -14.54 24.32 -18.41
C THR A 127 -13.26 24.56 -17.61
N GLY A 128 -12.19 23.83 -17.95
CA GLY A 128 -10.90 23.89 -17.23
C GLY A 128 -10.36 22.53 -16.75
N ARG A 129 -11.01 21.42 -17.12
CA ARG A 129 -10.57 20.05 -16.82
C ARG A 129 -9.11 19.77 -17.18
N SER A 130 -8.64 20.20 -18.35
CA SER A 130 -7.24 20.02 -18.77
C SER A 130 -6.25 20.73 -17.84
N SER A 131 -6.56 21.97 -17.45
CA SER A 131 -5.78 22.75 -16.48
C SER A 131 -5.79 22.11 -15.10
N ALA A 132 -6.92 21.53 -14.67
CA ALA A 132 -7.03 20.81 -13.40
C ALA A 132 -6.17 19.54 -13.39
N ILE A 133 -6.23 18.73 -14.45
CA ILE A 133 -5.40 17.53 -14.61
C ILE A 133 -3.91 17.89 -14.59
N ALA A 134 -3.52 18.92 -15.35
CA ALA A 134 -2.13 19.39 -15.37
C ALA A 134 -1.66 19.84 -13.97
N GLY A 135 -2.49 20.57 -13.23
CA GLY A 135 -2.18 20.99 -11.87
C GLY A 135 -1.99 19.81 -10.91
N VAL A 136 -2.84 18.79 -11.00
CA VAL A 136 -2.73 17.57 -10.18
C VAL A 136 -1.45 16.80 -10.49
N ILE A 137 -1.07 16.68 -11.77
CA ILE A 137 0.19 16.02 -12.15
C ILE A 137 1.39 16.81 -11.62
N VAL A 138 1.44 18.13 -11.86
CA VAL A 138 2.57 18.98 -11.45
C VAL A 138 2.77 18.98 -9.92
N ILE A 139 1.68 18.97 -9.15
CA ILE A 139 1.74 18.94 -7.68
C ILE A 139 1.99 17.52 -7.15
N GLY A 140 1.35 16.50 -7.74
CA GLY A 140 1.44 15.12 -7.28
C GLY A 140 2.81 14.49 -7.57
N SER A 141 3.42 14.77 -8.72
CA SER A 141 4.72 14.21 -9.11
C SER A 141 5.83 14.39 -8.06
N PRO A 142 6.14 15.60 -7.55
CA PRO A 142 7.17 15.76 -6.53
C PRO A 142 6.83 15.01 -5.23
N ILE A 143 5.57 14.91 -4.86
CA ILE A 143 5.14 14.25 -3.61
C ILE A 143 5.30 12.73 -3.72
N VAL A 144 4.95 12.16 -4.87
CA VAL A 144 5.18 10.74 -5.17
C VAL A 144 6.68 10.42 -5.17
N ILE A 145 7.51 11.28 -5.77
CA ILE A 145 8.98 11.11 -5.78
C ILE A 145 9.55 11.19 -4.35
N LEU A 146 9.08 12.14 -3.53
CA LEU A 146 9.50 12.24 -2.14
C LEU A 146 9.03 11.02 -1.33
N GLY A 147 7.77 10.60 -1.51
CA GLY A 147 7.20 9.44 -0.82
C GLY A 147 7.90 8.13 -1.17
N TYR A 148 8.37 7.99 -2.42
CA TYR A 148 9.18 6.86 -2.85
C TYR A 148 10.53 6.80 -2.11
N ASN A 149 11.17 7.95 -1.90
CA ASN A 149 12.48 8.06 -1.26
C ASN A 149 12.44 8.11 0.27
N LEU A 150 11.26 8.09 0.91
CA LEU A 150 11.17 8.06 2.37
C LEU A 150 11.83 6.79 2.95
N PRO A 151 12.54 6.86 4.09
CA PRO A 151 13.04 5.65 4.74
C PRO A 151 11.87 4.72 5.11
N MET A 152 12.15 3.41 5.20
CA MET A 152 11.18 2.47 5.78
C MET A 152 11.12 2.74 7.28
N LEU A 153 9.97 3.22 7.75
CA LEU A 153 9.67 3.35 9.17
C LEU A 153 9.17 1.98 9.69
N GLU A 154 9.31 1.74 11.00
CA GLU A 154 8.72 0.55 11.66
C GLU A 154 7.23 0.43 11.36
N GLU A 155 6.56 1.58 11.24
CA GLU A 155 5.15 1.70 10.93
C GLU A 155 4.91 1.97 9.44
N ALA A 156 4.78 0.90 8.64
CA ALA A 156 4.54 1.00 7.19
C ALA A 156 3.28 1.80 6.81
N TRP A 157 2.27 1.86 7.70
CA TRP A 157 1.03 2.58 7.46
C TRP A 157 1.23 4.10 7.36
N VAL A 158 2.22 4.65 8.09
CA VAL A 158 2.53 6.09 8.06
C VAL A 158 2.99 6.50 6.66
N VAL A 159 3.90 5.71 6.08
CA VAL A 159 4.46 6.05 4.78
C VAL A 159 3.50 5.69 3.65
N ASN A 160 2.79 4.56 3.74
CA ASN A 160 1.94 4.08 2.65
C ASN A 160 0.54 4.72 2.63
N TYR A 161 0.02 5.18 3.77
CA TYR A 161 -1.34 5.74 3.86
C TYR A 161 -1.34 7.17 4.37
N LEU A 162 -0.78 7.43 5.56
CA LEU A 162 -0.88 8.75 6.17
C LEU A 162 -0.19 9.82 5.34
N TYR A 163 1.00 9.53 4.80
CA TYR A 163 1.73 10.48 3.97
C TYR A 163 0.99 10.83 2.66
N PRO A 164 0.66 9.90 1.76
CA PRO A 164 0.05 10.26 0.47
C PRO A 164 -1.37 10.84 0.61
N TRP A 165 -2.19 10.33 1.56
CA TRP A 165 -3.52 10.87 1.79
C TRP A 165 -3.50 12.16 2.60
N GLY A 166 -2.64 12.24 3.62
CA GLY A 166 -2.47 13.43 4.44
C GLY A 166 -1.91 14.61 3.64
N THR A 167 -0.95 14.37 2.74
CA THR A 167 -0.44 15.41 1.82
C THR A 167 -1.51 15.89 0.86
N LEU A 168 -2.31 14.98 0.28
CA LEU A 168 -3.46 15.36 -0.55
C LEU A 168 -4.42 16.26 0.23
N VAL A 169 -4.88 15.82 1.41
CA VAL A 169 -5.82 16.57 2.26
C VAL A 169 -5.24 17.92 2.68
N SER A 170 -3.97 17.95 3.07
CA SER A 170 -3.28 19.19 3.50
C SER A 170 -3.18 20.20 2.36
N ILE A 171 -2.87 19.74 1.14
CA ILE A 171 -2.79 20.60 -0.04
C ILE A 171 -4.17 21.13 -0.41
N LEU A 172 -5.20 20.28 -0.40
CA LEU A 172 -6.57 20.71 -0.64
C LEU A 172 -7.02 21.72 0.41
N ALA A 173 -6.75 21.48 1.69
CA ALA A 173 -7.05 22.41 2.78
C ALA A 173 -6.31 23.75 2.61
N PHE A 174 -5.02 23.73 2.28
CA PHE A 174 -4.24 24.93 2.02
C PHE A 174 -4.82 25.74 0.85
N ILE A 175 -5.18 25.08 -0.25
CA ILE A 175 -5.82 25.71 -1.41
C ILE A 175 -7.16 26.35 -1.01
N LEU A 176 -7.99 25.65 -0.22
CA LEU A 176 -9.28 26.16 0.26
C LEU A 176 -9.11 27.42 1.14
N VAL A 177 -8.19 27.37 2.11
CA VAL A 177 -7.90 28.49 3.01
C VAL A 177 -7.34 29.69 2.26
N TRP A 178 -6.40 29.46 1.35
CA TRP A 178 -5.78 30.52 0.53
C TRP A 178 -6.82 31.23 -0.34
N GLN A 179 -7.74 30.48 -0.96
CA GLN A 179 -8.76 31.07 -1.80
C GLN A 179 -9.83 31.83 -1.01
N ARG A 180 -10.19 31.36 0.19
CA ARG A 180 -11.12 32.09 1.07
C ARG A 180 -10.60 33.50 1.39
N ARG A 181 -9.28 33.66 1.56
CA ARG A 181 -8.63 34.96 1.78
C ARG A 181 -8.60 35.88 0.55
N LYS A 182 -8.72 35.34 -0.67
CA LYS A 182 -8.75 36.14 -1.90
C LYS A 182 -10.16 36.58 -2.31
N LYS A 183 -11.20 35.91 -1.82
CA LYS A 183 -12.61 36.25 -2.07
C LYS A 183 -13.19 37.19 -1.00
N ALA A 184 -12.54 37.31 0.16
CA ALA A 184 -12.85 38.29 1.21
C ALA A 184 -12.02 39.56 0.98
#